data_AF-A0A2S2QTV1-F1
#
_entry.id   AF-A0A2S2QTV1-F1
#
_cell.length_a   1.000
_cell.length_b   1.000
_cell.length_c   1.000
_cell.angle_alpha   90.00
_cell.angle_beta   90.00
_cell.angle_gamma   90.00
#
_symmetry.space_group_name_H-M   'P 1'
#
loop_
_entity.id
_entity.type
_entity.pdbx_description
1 polymer ?
#
loop_
_entity_poly.entity_id
_entity_poly.type
_entity_poly.pdbx_seq_one_letter_code
_entity_poly.pdbx_strand_id
1 'polypeptide(L)'
;MKKTKKRGLKFQYKWLNEFNWLVYLEVEGGAFCKHCVVFAKTGGIGNQSLKYLVSEVFDSWKKAKEVFRNHSALEYHTFSVLKSDEFLKIYLKKERTIVERLDTDRIKQIKANRERLIPIVDCVILCGRQEIALRGHKDYGKIDMECSLNQGNFRAILKYRAYGDEMLKHIITNEG
;
A
#
# COMPACT_ATOMS: atom_id res chain seq x y z
N MET A 1 34.64 8.62 19.75
CA MET A 1 35.59 9.53 19.06
C MET A 1 35.02 10.94 19.02
N LYS A 2 35.83 11.94 19.39
CA LYS A 2 35.43 13.34 19.65
C LYS A 2 34.98 14.08 18.38
N LYS A 3 33.73 14.57 18.33
CA LYS A 3 33.27 15.52 17.29
C LYS A 3 32.94 16.90 17.89
N THR A 4 33.79 17.87 17.55
CA THR A 4 33.61 19.34 17.57
C THR A 4 32.93 20.02 18.78
N LYS A 5 33.61 20.02 19.92
CA LYS A 5 33.31 20.85 21.10
C LYS A 5 33.90 22.28 21.02
N LYS A 6 33.74 22.99 19.89
CA LYS A 6 34.43 24.31 19.69
C LYS A 6 33.55 25.55 19.55
N ARG A 7 32.20 25.45 19.51
CA ARG A 7 31.31 26.65 19.44
C ARG A 7 29.88 26.48 20.01
N GLY A 8 29.49 25.32 20.54
CA GLY A 8 28.14 25.11 21.10
C GLY A 8 26.98 25.27 20.11
N LEU A 9 27.26 25.23 18.79
CA LEU A 9 26.23 25.32 17.77
C LEU A 9 25.32 24.11 17.85
N LYS A 10 24.01 24.35 17.81
CA LYS A 10 22.96 23.33 17.88
C LYS A 10 21.99 23.48 16.73
N PHE A 11 21.26 22.40 16.43
CA PHE A 11 20.15 22.43 15.50
C PHE A 11 19.16 23.55 15.87
N GLN A 12 18.63 24.25 14.86
CA GLN A 12 17.68 25.33 15.07
C GLN A 12 16.30 24.91 14.55
N TYR A 13 15.31 24.83 15.43
CA TYR A 13 13.95 24.43 15.07
C TYR A 13 13.31 25.28 13.97
N LYS A 14 13.67 26.57 13.87
CA LYS A 14 13.22 27.44 12.77
C LYS A 14 13.57 26.90 11.38
N TRP A 15 14.60 26.07 11.25
CA TRP A 15 14.95 25.44 9.98
C TRP A 15 13.90 24.44 9.51
N LEU A 16 13.13 23.83 10.41
CA LEU A 16 12.03 22.92 10.03
C LEU A 16 10.91 23.67 9.30
N ASN A 17 10.68 24.95 9.65
CA ASN A 17 9.70 25.79 8.98
C ASN A 17 10.22 26.30 7.62
N GLU A 18 11.52 26.62 7.55
CA GLU A 18 12.17 27.12 6.32
C GLU A 18 12.39 26.00 5.29
N PHE A 19 12.68 24.79 5.75
CA PHE A 19 12.91 23.59 4.94
C PHE A 19 11.93 22.51 5.36
N ASN A 20 10.70 22.56 4.82
CA ASN A 20 9.60 21.67 5.21
C ASN A 20 9.87 20.16 5.04
N TRP A 21 10.87 19.80 4.24
CA TRP A 21 11.35 18.43 4.03
C TRP A 21 12.34 17.95 5.09
N LEU A 22 12.92 18.88 5.86
CA LEU A 22 13.92 18.62 6.89
C LEU A 22 13.24 18.00 8.11
N VAL A 23 13.88 16.98 8.67
CA VAL A 23 13.50 16.37 9.94
C VAL A 23 14.73 16.24 10.82
N TYR A 24 14.55 16.37 12.13
CA TYR A 24 15.60 16.15 13.11
C TYR A 24 15.29 14.87 13.87
N LEU A 25 16.25 13.97 13.97
CA LEU A 25 16.13 12.73 14.73
C LEU A 25 17.05 12.81 15.94
N GLU A 26 16.47 12.92 17.12
CA GLU A 26 17.21 13.13 18.38
C GLU A 26 18.11 11.93 18.73
N VAL A 27 17.64 10.71 18.44
CA VAL A 27 18.39 9.46 18.66
C VAL A 27 19.72 9.46 17.89
N GLU A 28 19.71 9.97 16.65
CA GLU A 28 20.91 10.10 15.80
C GLU A 28 21.64 11.43 16.00
N GLY A 29 21.07 12.35 16.79
CA GLY A 29 21.64 13.66 17.06
C GLY A 29 21.74 14.59 15.84
N GLY A 30 20.99 14.34 14.76
CA GLY A 30 21.14 15.10 13.52
C GLY A 30 19.95 15.09 12.58
N ALA A 31 20.15 15.69 11.42
CA ALA A 31 19.08 15.99 10.48
C ALA A 31 19.08 15.08 9.24
N PHE A 32 17.87 14.86 8.71
CA PHE A 32 17.59 14.09 7.50
C PHE A 32 16.56 14.80 6.61
N CYS A 33 16.44 14.34 5.37
CA CYS A 33 15.34 14.69 4.48
C CYS A 33 14.34 13.54 4.42
N LYS A 34 13.11 13.79 4.90
CA LYS A 34 12.07 12.75 5.00
C LYS A 34 11.71 12.10 3.65
N HIS A 35 11.81 12.85 2.56
CA HIS A 35 11.52 12.33 1.23
C HIS A 35 12.70 11.53 0.66
N CYS A 36 13.91 12.07 0.75
CA CYS A 36 15.09 11.42 0.16
C CYS A 36 15.42 10.10 0.88
N VAL A 37 15.28 10.03 2.21
CA VAL A 37 15.51 8.79 2.96
C VAL A 37 14.65 7.63 2.44
N VAL A 38 13.42 7.92 1.99
CA VAL A 38 12.47 6.89 1.54
C VAL A 38 12.56 6.65 0.03
N PHE A 39 12.72 7.71 -0.78
CA PHE A 39 12.50 7.65 -2.22
C PHE A 39 13.76 7.83 -3.09
N ALA A 40 14.89 8.26 -2.50
CA ALA A 40 16.14 8.40 -3.24
C ALA A 40 16.83 7.04 -3.34
N LYS A 41 16.88 6.48 -4.55
CA LYS A 41 17.61 5.22 -4.86
C LYS A 41 18.99 5.48 -5.46
N THR A 42 19.11 6.56 -6.21
CA THR A 42 20.34 7.01 -6.86
C THR A 42 20.43 8.52 -6.72
N GLY A 43 21.64 9.07 -6.85
CA GLY A 43 21.85 10.50 -6.81
C GLY A 43 21.41 11.27 -8.05
N GLY A 44 20.75 10.68 -9.04
CA GLY A 44 20.48 11.36 -10.32
C GLY A 44 21.70 11.33 -11.25
N ILE A 45 22.05 12.46 -11.86
CA ILE A 45 23.13 12.56 -12.88
C ILE A 45 24.45 11.98 -12.37
N GLY A 46 25.03 11.07 -13.15
CA GLY A 46 26.33 10.44 -12.84
C GLY A 46 26.31 9.50 -11.63
N ASN A 47 25.13 9.12 -11.14
CA ASN A 47 24.95 8.25 -9.97
C ASN A 47 25.69 8.78 -8.72
N GLN A 48 25.63 10.09 -8.47
CA GLN A 48 26.28 10.69 -7.30
C GLN A 48 25.87 9.96 -6.01
N SER A 49 26.83 9.84 -5.08
CA SER A 49 26.59 9.17 -3.80
C SER A 49 25.54 9.92 -2.98
N LEU A 50 24.52 9.21 -2.50
CA LEU A 50 23.64 9.70 -1.44
C LEU A 50 24.46 9.70 -0.14
N LYS A 51 24.64 10.88 0.49
CA LYS A 51 25.43 11.07 1.71
C LYS A 51 24.57 11.72 2.80
N TYR A 52 25.04 12.86 3.33
CA TYR A 52 24.35 13.64 4.35
C TYR A 52 22.90 13.95 3.99
N LEU A 53 22.04 13.88 5.01
CA LEU A 53 20.59 14.05 4.95
C LEU A 53 19.82 12.86 4.36
N VAL A 54 20.50 11.84 3.84
CA VAL A 54 19.85 10.70 3.17
C VAL A 54 20.31 9.38 3.79
N SER A 55 21.54 8.96 3.51
CA SER A 55 22.14 7.73 4.04
C SER A 55 22.91 7.99 5.34
N GLU A 56 23.45 9.21 5.47
CA GLU A 56 24.24 9.64 6.62
C GLU A 56 23.55 10.79 7.34
N VAL A 57 23.66 10.79 8.67
CA VAL A 57 23.16 11.87 9.51
C VAL A 57 23.93 13.16 9.25
N PHE A 58 23.20 14.29 9.15
CA PHE A 58 23.82 15.61 9.10
C PHE A 58 23.87 16.25 10.49
N ASP A 59 25.08 16.47 11.03
CA ASP A 59 25.34 17.02 12.37
C ASP A 59 26.18 18.32 12.37
N SER A 60 26.50 18.86 11.18
CA SER A 60 27.42 20.00 11.02
C SER A 60 26.69 21.34 10.87
N TRP A 61 26.47 22.03 11.99
CA TRP A 61 25.63 23.22 12.02
C TRP A 61 26.24 24.51 11.46
N LYS A 62 27.55 24.55 11.21
CA LYS A 62 28.25 25.77 10.74
C LYS A 62 27.76 26.28 9.39
N LYS A 63 27.44 25.36 8.48
CA LYS A 63 26.98 25.64 7.10
C LYS A 63 25.62 25.01 6.81
N ALA A 64 24.82 24.77 7.85
CA ALA A 64 23.55 24.05 7.74
C ALA A 64 22.65 24.61 6.63
N LYS A 65 22.38 25.92 6.62
CA LYS A 65 21.54 26.56 5.60
C LYS A 65 22.10 26.44 4.18
N GLU A 66 23.41 26.53 4.01
CA GLU A 66 24.06 26.35 2.70
C GLU A 66 23.86 24.91 2.21
N VAL A 67 24.12 23.92 3.07
CA VAL A 67 23.91 22.51 2.78
C VAL A 67 22.45 22.20 2.49
N PHE A 68 21.51 22.78 3.25
CA PHE A 68 20.08 22.56 3.03
C PHE A 68 19.63 23.14 1.68
N ARG A 69 20.05 24.37 1.34
CA ARG A 69 19.75 24.96 0.02
C ARG A 69 20.34 24.15 -1.12
N ASN A 70 21.60 23.73 -0.98
CA ASN A 70 22.25 22.91 -2.00
C ASN A 70 21.53 21.56 -2.13
N HIS A 71 21.14 20.92 -1.03
CA HIS A 71 20.39 19.67 -1.05
C HIS A 71 19.04 19.83 -1.75
N SER A 72 18.29 20.89 -1.45
CA SER A 72 17.00 21.15 -2.11
C SER A 72 17.12 21.42 -3.61
N ALA A 73 18.29 21.85 -4.08
CA ALA A 73 18.57 22.06 -5.50
C ALA A 73 19.01 20.79 -6.23
N LEU A 74 19.26 19.67 -5.52
CA LEU A 74 19.66 18.42 -6.14
C LEU A 74 18.48 17.75 -6.82
N GLU A 75 18.73 17.20 -8.01
CA GLU A 75 17.70 16.59 -8.83
C GLU A 75 17.00 15.40 -8.13
N TYR A 76 17.76 14.55 -7.45
CA TYR A 76 17.20 13.42 -6.70
C TYR A 76 16.29 13.87 -5.55
N HIS A 77 16.52 15.06 -4.98
CA HIS A 77 15.64 15.62 -3.97
C HIS A 77 14.29 15.97 -4.59
N THR A 78 14.30 16.74 -5.68
CA THR A 78 13.08 17.10 -6.42
C THR A 78 12.28 15.85 -6.83
N PHE A 79 12.94 14.83 -7.38
CA PHE A 79 12.26 13.58 -7.72
C PHE A 79 11.73 12.82 -6.49
N SER A 80 12.44 12.86 -5.36
CA SER A 80 11.98 12.21 -4.14
C SER A 80 10.74 12.90 -3.56
N VAL A 81 10.68 14.24 -3.63
CA VAL A 81 9.50 15.02 -3.25
C VAL A 81 8.32 14.66 -4.16
N LEU A 82 8.51 14.66 -5.48
CA LEU A 82 7.45 14.29 -6.45
C LEU A 82 6.92 12.87 -6.23
N LYS A 83 7.82 11.90 -6.01
CA LYS A 83 7.42 10.51 -5.70
C LYS A 83 6.63 10.41 -4.40
N SER A 84 7.05 11.16 -3.37
CA SER A 84 6.36 11.20 -2.09
C SER A 84 4.96 11.77 -2.22
N ASP A 85 4.78 12.84 -3.00
CA ASP A 85 3.48 13.47 -3.20
C ASP A 85 2.53 12.55 -3.99
N GLU A 86 3.02 11.93 -5.06
CA GLU A 86 2.23 10.97 -5.85
C GLU A 86 1.83 9.74 -5.01
N PHE A 87 2.78 9.21 -4.23
CA PHE A 87 2.49 8.12 -3.30
C PHE A 87 1.38 8.50 -2.30
N LEU A 88 1.45 9.69 -1.70
CA LEU A 88 0.43 10.14 -0.75
C LEU A 88 -0.95 10.33 -1.40
N LYS A 89 -1.02 10.85 -2.63
CA LYS A 89 -2.29 10.99 -3.35
C LYS A 89 -2.96 9.63 -3.59
N ILE A 90 -2.17 8.64 -4.02
CA ILE A 90 -2.64 7.26 -4.23
C ILE A 90 -3.06 6.64 -2.90
N TYR A 91 -2.21 6.71 -1.88
CA TYR A 91 -2.44 6.11 -0.57
C TYR A 91 -3.70 6.66 0.10
N LEU A 92 -3.91 7.98 0.02
CA LEU A 92 -5.10 8.66 0.54
C LEU A 92 -6.33 8.54 -0.39
N LYS A 93 -6.25 7.71 -1.44
CA LYS A 93 -7.32 7.46 -2.43
C LYS A 93 -7.85 8.72 -3.12
N LYS A 94 -7.02 9.76 -3.23
CA LYS A 94 -7.35 11.00 -3.97
C LYS A 94 -7.17 10.82 -5.47
N GLU A 95 -6.25 9.95 -5.87
CA GLU A 95 -5.98 9.62 -7.27
C GLU A 95 -5.84 8.10 -7.43
N ARG A 96 -6.19 7.58 -8.62
CA ARG A 96 -5.96 6.17 -9.00
C ARG A 96 -4.51 5.97 -9.43
N THR A 97 -3.96 4.78 -9.17
CA THR A 97 -2.62 4.40 -9.65
C THR A 97 -2.55 4.40 -11.17
N ILE A 98 -1.36 4.51 -11.75
CA ILE A 98 -1.17 4.41 -13.21
C ILE A 98 -1.68 3.07 -13.75
N VAL A 99 -1.43 1.99 -13.02
CA VAL A 99 -1.89 0.65 -13.39
C VAL A 99 -3.42 0.62 -13.45
N GLU A 100 -4.10 1.25 -12.50
CA GLU A 100 -5.57 1.38 -12.51
C GLU A 100 -6.10 2.32 -13.60
N ARG A 101 -5.30 3.24 -14.11
CA ARG A 101 -5.71 4.11 -15.23
C ARG A 101 -5.56 3.40 -16.57
N LEU A 102 -4.49 2.62 -16.73
CA LEU A 102 -4.18 1.91 -17.97
C LEU A 102 -4.97 0.61 -18.11
N ASP A 103 -5.21 -0.08 -16.99
CA ASP A 103 -5.78 -1.42 -16.98
C ASP A 103 -7.18 -1.43 -16.36
N THR A 104 -8.05 -0.62 -16.97
CA THR A 104 -9.46 -0.52 -16.55
C THR A 104 -10.18 -1.86 -16.64
N ASP A 105 -9.79 -2.71 -17.60
CA ASP A 105 -10.40 -4.03 -17.77
C ASP A 105 -9.98 -5.01 -16.69
N ARG A 106 -8.70 -5.03 -16.26
CA ARG A 106 -8.32 -5.81 -15.07
C ARG A 106 -8.99 -5.31 -13.80
N ILE A 107 -9.22 -4.00 -13.64
CA ILE A 107 -9.99 -3.50 -12.49
C ILE A 107 -11.43 -3.99 -12.56
N LYS A 108 -12.08 -3.92 -13.72
CA LYS A 108 -13.44 -4.44 -13.91
C LYS A 108 -13.49 -5.93 -13.59
N GLN A 109 -12.50 -6.71 -14.05
CA GLN A 109 -12.37 -8.12 -13.72
C GLN A 109 -12.18 -8.36 -12.21
N ILE A 110 -11.27 -7.63 -11.55
CA ILE A 110 -11.08 -7.73 -10.09
C ILE A 110 -12.37 -7.39 -9.35
N LYS A 111 -13.06 -6.33 -9.76
CA LYS A 111 -14.33 -5.91 -9.16
C LYS A 111 -15.40 -7.00 -9.36
N ALA A 112 -15.58 -7.49 -10.58
CA ALA A 112 -16.52 -8.56 -10.89
C ALA A 112 -16.19 -9.83 -10.09
N ASN A 113 -14.92 -10.23 -10.00
CA ASN A 113 -14.50 -11.40 -9.23
C ASN A 113 -14.77 -11.24 -7.73
N ARG A 114 -14.59 -10.03 -7.18
CA ARG A 114 -14.97 -9.74 -5.78
C ARG A 114 -16.47 -9.84 -5.59
N GLU A 115 -17.27 -9.22 -6.45
CA GLU A 115 -18.74 -9.28 -6.40
C GLU A 115 -19.24 -10.72 -6.48
N ARG A 116 -18.59 -11.55 -7.31
CA ARG A 116 -18.85 -13.00 -7.43
C ARG A 116 -18.54 -13.80 -6.16
N LEU A 117 -17.52 -13.40 -5.39
CA LEU A 117 -17.11 -14.11 -4.17
C LEU A 117 -17.94 -13.74 -2.94
N ILE A 118 -18.49 -12.52 -2.87
CA ILE A 118 -19.30 -12.05 -1.73
C ILE A 118 -20.39 -13.06 -1.33
N PRO A 119 -21.29 -13.51 -2.22
CA PRO A 119 -22.37 -14.41 -1.82
C PRO A 119 -21.87 -15.78 -1.34
N ILE A 120 -20.72 -16.25 -1.84
CA ILE A 120 -20.09 -17.50 -1.39
C ILE A 120 -19.55 -17.33 0.03
N VAL A 121 -18.87 -16.22 0.31
CA VAL A 121 -18.35 -15.87 1.65
C VAL A 121 -19.49 -15.70 2.65
N ASP A 122 -20.60 -15.07 2.26
CA ASP A 122 -21.78 -14.94 3.10
C ASP A 122 -22.36 -16.31 3.50
N CYS A 123 -22.37 -17.27 2.58
CA CYS A 123 -22.76 -18.66 2.87
C CYS A 123 -21.80 -19.32 3.88
N VAL A 124 -20.49 -19.08 3.77
CA VAL A 124 -19.50 -19.58 4.74
C VAL A 124 -19.71 -18.95 6.12
N ILE A 125 -19.95 -17.64 6.18
CA ILE A 125 -20.25 -16.93 7.43
C ILE A 125 -21.53 -17.46 8.05
N LEU A 126 -22.57 -17.73 7.27
CA LEU A 126 -23.81 -18.34 7.73
C LEU A 126 -23.55 -19.70 8.38
N CYS A 127 -22.78 -20.57 7.71
CA CYS A 127 -22.40 -21.86 8.28
C CYS A 127 -21.70 -21.70 9.63
N GLY A 128 -20.73 -20.79 9.72
CA GLY A 128 -20.00 -20.52 10.97
C GLY A 128 -20.91 -19.99 12.09
N ARG A 129 -21.85 -19.09 11.78
CA ARG A 129 -22.77 -18.50 12.77
C ARG A 129 -23.83 -19.47 13.28
N GLN A 130 -24.22 -20.43 12.45
CA GLN A 130 -25.25 -21.41 12.78
C GLN A 130 -24.65 -22.76 13.24
N GLU A 131 -23.33 -22.82 13.41
CA GLU A 131 -22.60 -24.04 13.76
C GLU A 131 -22.84 -25.20 12.77
N ILE A 132 -23.13 -24.86 11.51
CA ILE A 132 -23.33 -25.83 10.43
C ILE A 132 -21.95 -26.20 9.88
N ALA A 133 -21.62 -27.49 9.88
CA ALA A 133 -20.41 -27.97 9.25
C ALA A 133 -20.38 -27.61 7.75
N LEU A 134 -19.28 -26.99 7.29
CA LEU A 134 -19.08 -26.66 5.88
C LEU A 134 -19.04 -27.92 5.00
N ARG A 135 -18.53 -29.02 5.54
CA ARG A 135 -18.48 -30.31 4.85
C ARG A 135 -19.69 -31.16 5.14
N GLY A 136 -20.12 -31.92 4.14
CA GLY A 136 -21.18 -32.92 4.23
C GLY A 136 -20.79 -34.24 3.58
N HIS A 137 -21.79 -35.04 3.21
CA HIS A 137 -21.58 -36.37 2.64
C HIS A 137 -21.14 -36.34 1.15
N LYS A 138 -21.41 -35.25 0.40
CA LYS A 138 -21.19 -35.16 -1.06
C LYS A 138 -20.66 -33.79 -1.51
N ASP A 139 -19.44 -33.45 -1.14
CA ASP A 139 -18.87 -32.12 -1.41
C ASP A 139 -18.11 -31.98 -2.76
N TYR A 140 -18.21 -32.95 -3.67
CA TYR A 140 -17.40 -33.00 -4.91
C TYR A 140 -18.24 -33.01 -6.20
N GLY A 141 -17.64 -32.60 -7.32
CA GLY A 141 -18.30 -32.53 -8.63
C GLY A 141 -19.25 -31.35 -8.80
N LYS A 142 -19.94 -31.29 -9.95
CA LYS A 142 -20.83 -30.17 -10.32
C LYS A 142 -22.02 -30.04 -9.38
N ILE A 143 -22.39 -28.81 -9.02
CA ILE A 143 -23.63 -28.53 -8.28
C ILE A 143 -24.81 -28.66 -9.22
N ASP A 144 -25.69 -29.61 -8.93
CA ASP A 144 -26.88 -29.86 -9.74
C ASP A 144 -28.07 -29.10 -9.12
N MET A 145 -28.55 -28.08 -9.85
CA MET A 145 -29.67 -27.23 -9.43
C MET A 145 -31.01 -27.96 -9.49
N GLU A 146 -31.12 -29.08 -10.19
CA GLU A 146 -32.35 -29.86 -10.33
C GLU A 146 -32.35 -31.12 -9.46
N CYS A 147 -31.19 -31.57 -8.99
CA CYS A 147 -31.09 -32.70 -8.07
C CYS A 147 -31.89 -32.44 -6.77
N SER A 148 -32.85 -33.32 -6.49
CA SER A 148 -33.66 -33.30 -5.26
C SER A 148 -32.95 -33.93 -4.07
N LEU A 149 -31.83 -34.63 -4.29
CA LEU A 149 -31.05 -35.25 -3.22
C LEU A 149 -30.17 -34.22 -2.52
N ASN A 150 -30.00 -34.39 -1.20
CA ASN A 150 -29.09 -33.56 -0.42
C ASN A 150 -27.63 -33.80 -0.85
N GLN A 151 -26.98 -32.74 -1.36
CA GLN A 151 -25.58 -32.74 -1.81
C GLN A 151 -24.61 -32.21 -0.75
N GLY A 152 -24.98 -32.21 0.53
CA GLY A 152 -24.15 -31.67 1.61
C GLY A 152 -24.50 -30.21 1.96
N ASN A 153 -24.13 -29.83 3.19
CA ASN A 153 -24.60 -28.60 3.83
C ASN A 153 -24.27 -27.34 3.03
N PHE A 154 -22.99 -27.13 2.70
CA PHE A 154 -22.56 -25.91 2.01
C PHE A 154 -23.13 -25.82 0.59
N ARG A 155 -23.22 -26.94 -0.13
CA ARG A 155 -23.82 -27.00 -1.48
C ARG A 155 -25.32 -26.72 -1.46
N ALA A 156 -26.04 -27.22 -0.45
CA ALA A 156 -27.45 -26.91 -0.27
C ALA A 156 -27.68 -25.42 0.01
N ILE A 157 -26.84 -24.80 0.84
CA ILE A 157 -26.91 -23.36 1.15
C ILE A 157 -26.56 -22.52 -0.09
N LEU A 158 -25.52 -22.89 -0.84
CA LEU A 158 -25.17 -22.22 -2.10
C LEU A 158 -26.30 -22.32 -3.13
N LYS A 159 -26.91 -23.50 -3.29
CA LYS A 159 -28.06 -23.73 -4.16
C LYS A 159 -29.26 -22.88 -3.74
N TYR A 160 -29.54 -22.83 -2.44
CA TYR A 160 -30.59 -21.96 -1.89
C TYR A 160 -30.33 -20.49 -2.23
N ARG A 161 -29.11 -20.01 -2.01
CA ARG A 161 -28.73 -18.63 -2.32
C ARG A 161 -28.83 -18.31 -3.81
N ALA A 162 -28.46 -19.25 -4.67
CA ALA A 162 -28.49 -19.11 -6.12
C ALA A 162 -29.91 -18.96 -6.71
N TYR A 163 -30.97 -19.38 -6.01
CA TYR A 163 -32.34 -19.12 -6.48
C TYR A 163 -32.71 -17.63 -6.48
N GLY A 164 -32.05 -16.81 -5.64
CA GLY A 164 -32.27 -15.36 -5.58
C GLY A 164 -31.09 -14.54 -6.13
N ASP A 165 -30.09 -15.19 -6.70
CA ASP A 165 -28.85 -14.57 -7.18
C ASP A 165 -28.43 -15.23 -8.48
N GLU A 166 -28.90 -14.68 -9.60
CA GLU A 166 -28.62 -15.19 -10.95
C GLU A 166 -27.11 -15.18 -11.28
N MET A 167 -26.36 -14.24 -10.70
CA MET A 167 -24.90 -14.20 -10.84
C MET A 167 -24.28 -15.40 -10.14
N LEU A 168 -24.64 -15.66 -8.88
CA LEU A 168 -24.17 -16.86 -8.16
C LEU A 168 -24.57 -18.13 -8.90
N LYS A 169 -25.82 -18.22 -9.36
CA LYS A 169 -26.33 -19.36 -10.13
C LYS A 169 -25.45 -19.64 -11.35
N HIS A 170 -25.19 -18.62 -12.17
CA HIS A 170 -24.29 -18.75 -13.31
C HIS A 170 -22.89 -19.25 -12.90
N ILE A 171 -22.31 -18.74 -11.81
CA ILE A 171 -20.98 -19.15 -11.33
C ILE A 171 -20.94 -20.63 -10.93
N ILE A 172 -21.99 -21.13 -10.28
CA ILE A 172 -22.01 -22.51 -9.79
C ILE A 172 -22.49 -23.53 -10.83
N THR A 173 -23.18 -23.09 -11.90
CA THR A 173 -23.68 -23.97 -12.98
C THR A 173 -22.82 -23.96 -14.24
N ASN A 174 -22.17 -22.83 -14.55
CA ASN A 174 -21.29 -22.71 -15.70
C ASN A 174 -19.84 -22.93 -15.24
N GLU A 175 -19.21 -23.95 -15.81
CA GLU A 175 -17.76 -24.10 -15.76
C GLU A 175 -17.12 -22.87 -16.42
N GLY A 176 -15.95 -22.49 -15.92
CA GLY A 176 -15.14 -21.41 -16.51
C GLY A 176 -14.75 -21.71 -17.96
#